data_AF-A0A1S8AY54-F1
#
_entry.id   AF-A0A1S8AY54-F1
#
_cell.length_a   1.000
_cell.length_b   1.000
_cell.length_c   1.000
_cell.angle_alpha   90.00
_cell.angle_beta   90.00
_cell.angle_gamma   90.00
#
_symmetry.space_group_name_H-M   'P 1'
#
loop_
_entity.id
_entity.type
_entity.pdbx_description
1 polymer ?
#
loop_
_entity_poly.entity_id
_entity_poly.type
_entity_poly.pdbx_seq_one_letter_code
_entity_poly.pdbx_strand_id
1 'polypeptide(L)'
;MSDTQLGTHEWWESYKETVNGDPELDVRGHDEFSENFYVEIGDERVLLEMSGGEIENLVPNPTMNHQWSFGVEGDREAWEEFIQETPPAFNHEIIASHYRSAVRNEDGHLQLTGDNKRIFQHLRAFQRTLDLMRVAHNDGGS
;
A
#
# COMPACT_ATOMS: atom_id res chain seq x y z
N MET A 1 -22.68 0.14 -5.97
CA MET A 1 -22.03 -0.35 -4.75
C MET A 1 -21.62 -1.77 -5.04
N SER A 2 -20.52 -1.93 -5.76
CA SER A 2 -19.82 -3.21 -5.72
C SER A 2 -19.11 -3.19 -4.37
N ASP A 3 -19.63 -3.92 -3.39
CA ASP A 3 -18.93 -4.20 -2.14
C ASP A 3 -17.74 -5.12 -2.48
N THR A 4 -16.73 -4.58 -3.15
CA THR A 4 -15.55 -5.36 -3.51
C THR A 4 -14.71 -5.51 -2.26
N GLN A 5 -14.80 -6.69 -1.65
CA GLN A 5 -14.05 -7.03 -0.44
C GLN A 5 -12.55 -6.77 -0.63
N LEU A 6 -11.95 -6.08 0.34
CA LEU A 6 -10.53 -5.77 0.38
C LEU A 6 -9.68 -7.04 0.18
N GLY A 7 -8.68 -6.94 -0.70
CA GLY A 7 -7.72 -8.02 -0.95
C GLY A 7 -8.15 -9.04 -2.00
N THR A 8 -9.39 -9.00 -2.48
CA THR A 8 -9.82 -9.83 -3.62
C THR A 8 -9.10 -9.43 -4.91
N HIS A 9 -9.03 -10.35 -5.88
CA HIS A 9 -8.43 -10.05 -7.18
C HIS A 9 -9.08 -8.85 -7.87
N GLU A 10 -10.42 -8.79 -7.87
CA GLU A 10 -11.17 -7.66 -8.45
C GLU A 10 -10.84 -6.32 -7.76
N TRP A 11 -10.64 -6.34 -6.44
CA TRP A 11 -10.22 -5.15 -5.69
C TRP A 11 -8.82 -4.69 -6.10
N TRP A 12 -7.87 -5.62 -6.21
CA TRP A 12 -6.50 -5.32 -6.61
C TRP A 12 -6.40 -4.76 -8.03
N GLU A 13 -7.15 -5.30 -8.99
CA GLU A 13 -7.19 -4.76 -10.36
C GLU A 13 -7.76 -3.33 -10.39
N SER A 14 -8.85 -3.07 -9.66
CA SER A 14 -9.41 -1.72 -9.53
C SER A 14 -8.46 -0.74 -8.84
N TYR A 15 -7.73 -1.21 -7.82
CA TYR A 15 -6.69 -0.43 -7.16
C TYR A 15 -5.54 -0.09 -8.14
N LYS A 16 -5.10 -1.05 -8.96
CA LYS A 16 -4.11 -0.78 -10.01
C LYS A 16 -4.56 0.27 -11.01
N GLU A 17 -5.81 0.22 -11.47
CA GLU A 17 -6.39 1.27 -12.32
C GLU A 17 -6.39 2.64 -11.63
N THR A 18 -6.70 2.67 -10.33
CA THR A 18 -6.71 3.89 -9.52
C THR A 18 -5.31 4.49 -9.39
N VAL A 19 -4.29 3.66 -9.14
CA VAL A 19 -2.89 4.10 -9.05
C VAL A 19 -2.37 4.60 -10.38
N ASN A 20 -2.58 3.85 -11.46
CA ASN A 20 -2.08 4.22 -12.79
C ASN A 20 -2.81 5.43 -13.39
N GLY A 21 -3.96 5.82 -12.83
CA GLY A 21 -4.67 7.04 -13.17
C GLY A 21 -4.32 8.26 -12.31
N ASP A 22 -3.48 8.12 -11.29
CA ASP A 22 -3.22 9.18 -10.32
C ASP A 22 -2.21 10.22 -10.83
N PRO A 23 -2.58 11.51 -10.97
CA PRO A 23 -1.69 12.52 -11.51
C PRO A 23 -0.53 12.90 -10.56
N GLU A 24 -0.61 12.57 -9.26
CA GLU A 24 0.53 12.81 -8.35
C GLU A 24 1.64 11.78 -8.53
N LEU A 25 1.35 10.63 -9.14
CA LEU A 25 2.32 9.58 -9.44
C LEU A 25 2.92 9.67 -10.85
N ASP A 26 2.32 10.45 -11.77
CA ASP A 26 2.92 10.80 -13.08
C ASP A 26 4.08 11.81 -12.92
N VAL A 27 5.18 11.32 -12.36
CA VAL A 27 6.44 12.05 -12.16
C VAL A 27 7.49 11.50 -13.12
N ARG A 28 8.17 12.40 -13.85
CA ARG A 28 9.18 12.01 -14.85
C ARG A 28 10.60 12.21 -14.33
N GLY A 29 11.50 11.30 -14.66
CA GLY A 29 12.93 11.46 -14.47
C GLY A 29 13.42 10.84 -13.15
N HIS A 30 14.35 11.51 -12.47
CA HIS A 30 15.00 10.94 -11.28
C HIS A 30 14.04 10.68 -10.11
N ASP A 31 12.93 11.40 -10.05
CA ASP A 31 12.00 11.35 -8.93
C ASP A 31 10.85 10.33 -9.16
N GLU A 32 10.94 9.56 -10.24
CA GLU A 32 10.01 8.48 -10.57
C GLU A 32 10.05 7.36 -9.52
N PHE A 33 8.87 6.81 -9.20
CA PHE A 33 8.73 5.75 -8.21
C PHE A 33 8.68 4.36 -8.86
N SER A 34 9.80 3.64 -8.78
CA SER A 34 9.97 2.31 -9.40
C SER A 34 10.51 1.27 -8.41
N GLU A 35 10.17 1.42 -7.13
CA GLU A 35 10.57 0.47 -6.09
C GLU A 35 9.44 -0.53 -5.84
N ASN A 36 9.71 -1.80 -6.10
CA ASN A 36 8.79 -2.88 -5.80
C ASN A 36 8.61 -3.04 -4.29
N PHE A 37 7.37 -3.18 -3.86
CA PHE A 37 7.02 -3.44 -2.47
C PHE A 37 5.85 -4.41 -2.36
N TYR A 38 5.73 -5.12 -1.24
CA TYR A 38 4.57 -5.97 -0.99
C TYR A 38 3.64 -5.39 0.05
N VAL A 39 2.40 -5.82 -0.03
CA VAL A 39 1.33 -5.56 0.94
C VAL A 39 0.84 -6.91 1.43
N GLU A 40 0.80 -7.09 2.74
CA GLU A 40 0.27 -8.27 3.40
C GLU A 40 -0.93 -7.91 4.27
N ILE A 41 -2.08 -8.52 3.97
CA ILE A 41 -3.36 -8.33 4.65
C ILE A 41 -3.74 -9.65 5.32
N GLY A 42 -3.44 -9.77 6.61
CA GLY A 42 -3.52 -11.06 7.30
C GLY A 42 -2.56 -12.07 6.68
N ASP A 43 -3.09 -13.18 6.16
CA ASP A 43 -2.28 -14.25 5.54
C ASP A 43 -2.03 -14.05 4.02
N GLU A 44 -2.61 -13.01 3.42
CA GLU A 44 -2.56 -12.77 1.97
C GLU A 44 -1.50 -11.73 1.63
N ARG A 45 -0.50 -12.11 0.82
CA ARG A 45 0.56 -11.21 0.36
C ARG A 45 0.46 -10.96 -1.14
N VAL A 46 0.49 -9.70 -1.53
CA VAL A 46 0.57 -9.25 -2.93
C VAL A 46 1.78 -8.36 -3.11
N LEU A 47 2.61 -8.67 -4.10
CA LEU A 47 3.71 -7.82 -4.53
C LEU A 47 3.22 -6.85 -5.61
N LEU A 48 3.56 -5.58 -5.44
CA LEU A 48 3.35 -4.52 -6.41
C LEU A 48 4.68 -4.27 -7.13
N GLU A 49 4.71 -4.58 -8.42
CA GLU A 49 5.87 -4.26 -9.26
C GLU A 49 5.68 -2.87 -9.85
N MET A 50 6.50 -1.92 -9.39
CA MET A 50 6.38 -0.50 -9.71
C MET A 50 7.35 -0.09 -10.81
N SER A 51 6.88 0.77 -11.71
CA SER A 51 7.67 1.38 -12.78
C SER A 51 7.00 2.67 -13.19
N GLY A 52 7.70 3.81 -13.27
CA GLY A 52 7.00 5.02 -13.74
C GLY A 52 6.10 5.71 -12.73
N GLY A 53 6.00 5.22 -11.48
CA GLY A 53 4.87 5.55 -10.61
C GLY A 53 3.60 4.74 -10.91
N GLU A 54 3.64 3.83 -11.88
CA GLU A 54 2.57 2.89 -12.21
C GLU A 54 2.84 1.51 -11.61
N ILE A 55 1.77 0.75 -11.34
CA ILE A 55 1.84 -0.68 -11.06
C ILE A 55 1.87 -1.41 -12.40
N GLU A 56 3.01 -2.02 -12.75
CA GLU A 56 3.13 -2.88 -13.93
C GLU A 56 2.44 -4.22 -13.69
N ASN A 57 2.74 -4.88 -12.57
CA ASN A 57 2.18 -6.18 -12.22
C ASN A 57 1.75 -6.24 -10.75
N LEU A 58 0.70 -7.03 -10.52
CA LEU A 58 0.28 -7.48 -9.20
C LEU A 58 0.57 -8.98 -9.11
N VAL A 59 1.47 -9.37 -8.21
CA VAL A 59 1.89 -10.76 -8.05
C VAL A 59 1.34 -11.30 -6.73
N PRO A 60 0.24 -12.07 -6.76
CA PRO A 60 -0.28 -12.70 -5.55
C PRO A 60 0.63 -13.85 -5.12
N ASN A 61 0.84 -13.98 -3.81
CA ASN A 61 1.70 -15.00 -3.19
C ASN A 61 3.12 -15.04 -3.81
N PRO A 62 3.86 -13.92 -3.77
CA PRO A 62 5.18 -13.84 -4.39
C PRO A 62 6.14 -14.87 -3.78
N THR A 63 6.90 -15.54 -4.65
CA THR A 63 7.89 -16.56 -4.26
C THR A 63 9.33 -16.01 -4.33
N MET A 64 10.31 -16.83 -3.96
CA MET A 64 11.74 -16.48 -3.87
C MET A 64 12.38 -15.84 -5.13
N ASN A 65 11.76 -15.99 -6.30
CA ASN A 65 12.27 -15.41 -7.54
C ASN A 65 11.88 -13.94 -7.73
N HIS A 66 10.95 -13.43 -6.93
CA HIS A 66 10.51 -12.04 -7.00
C HIS A 66 11.36 -11.15 -6.10
N GLN A 67 11.51 -9.88 -6.49
CA GLN A 67 12.33 -8.91 -5.78
C GLN A 67 11.48 -7.73 -5.33
N TRP A 68 11.67 -7.33 -4.07
CA TRP A 68 11.05 -6.17 -3.46
C TRP A 68 12.03 -5.54 -2.47
N SER A 69 11.91 -4.23 -2.27
CA SER A 69 12.77 -3.46 -1.37
C SER A 69 12.24 -3.45 0.06
N PHE A 70 10.91 -3.42 0.22
CA PHE A 70 10.23 -3.30 1.51
C PHE A 70 8.79 -3.84 1.42
N GLY A 71 8.06 -3.80 2.53
CA GLY A 71 6.63 -4.11 2.56
C GLY A 71 5.88 -3.48 3.73
N VAL A 72 4.55 -3.67 3.68
CA VAL A 72 3.62 -3.34 4.76
C VAL A 72 2.87 -4.60 5.17
N GLU A 73 2.94 -4.94 6.45
CA GLU A 73 2.29 -6.11 7.03
C GLU A 73 1.29 -5.69 8.11
N GLY A 74 0.18 -6.39 8.25
CA GLY A 74 -0.78 -6.15 9.33
C GLY A 74 -2.03 -7.00 9.21
N ASP A 75 -2.79 -7.06 10.29
CA ASP A 75 -4.05 -7.80 10.32
C ASP A 75 -5.07 -7.13 9.38
N ARG A 76 -6.04 -7.93 8.92
CA ARG A 76 -7.13 -7.43 8.07
C ARG A 76 -7.87 -6.26 8.72
N GLU A 77 -8.13 -6.32 10.02
CA GLU A 77 -8.79 -5.25 10.77
C GLU A 77 -7.98 -3.94 10.71
N ALA A 78 -6.65 -4.00 10.83
CA ALA A 78 -5.80 -2.81 10.74
C ALA A 78 -5.83 -2.17 9.35
N TRP A 79 -5.87 -3.00 8.29
CA TRP A 79 -6.05 -2.49 6.93
C TRP A 79 -7.43 -1.90 6.70
N GLU A 80 -8.49 -2.55 7.18
CA GLU A 80 -9.87 -2.05 7.12
C GLU A 80 -10.00 -0.70 7.82
N GLU A 81 -9.32 -0.49 8.97
CA GLU A 81 -9.24 0.82 9.62
C GLU A 81 -8.45 1.85 8.78
N PHE A 82 -7.32 1.46 8.19
CA PHE A 82 -6.45 2.35 7.44
C PHE A 82 -7.10 2.92 6.17
N ILE A 83 -7.94 2.12 5.51
CA ILE A 83 -8.61 2.49 4.27
C ILE A 83 -10.01 3.07 4.48
N GLN A 84 -10.45 3.35 5.71
CA GLN A 84 -11.72 4.07 5.91
C GLN A 84 -11.64 5.46 5.30
N GLU A 85 -12.78 5.99 4.82
CA GLU A 85 -12.88 7.38 4.32
C GLU A 85 -12.35 8.39 5.34
N THR A 86 -12.69 8.19 6.62
CA THR A 86 -12.09 8.91 7.75
C THR A 86 -11.42 7.90 8.68
N PRO A 87 -10.11 7.62 8.53
CA PRO A 87 -9.41 6.66 9.37
C PRO A 87 -9.42 7.07 10.84
N PRO A 88 -9.34 6.12 11.79
CA PRO A 88 -9.13 6.45 13.19
C PRO A 88 -7.75 7.09 13.41
N ALA A 89 -7.53 7.60 14.62
CA ALA A 89 -6.24 8.15 15.02
C ALA A 89 -5.10 7.15 14.72
N PHE A 90 -3.95 7.67 14.30
CA PHE A 90 -2.77 6.90 13.87
C PHE A 90 -2.89 6.15 12.53
N ASN A 91 -4.06 6.13 11.87
CA ASN A 91 -4.22 5.44 10.60
C ASN A 91 -4.39 6.38 9.38
N HIS A 92 -4.06 7.66 9.54
CA HIS A 92 -4.07 8.62 8.43
C HIS A 92 -2.84 8.50 7.52
N GLU A 93 -1.71 8.05 8.07
CA GLU A 93 -0.43 7.91 7.37
C GLU A 93 0.30 6.65 7.86
N ILE A 94 1.09 6.02 6.99
CA ILE A 94 1.75 4.74 7.28
C ILE A 94 2.75 4.82 8.42
N ILE A 95 3.45 5.95 8.57
CA ILE A 95 4.42 6.14 9.65
C ILE A 95 3.72 6.19 11.01
N ALA A 96 2.55 6.82 11.09
CA ALA A 96 1.75 6.87 12.31
C ALA A 96 1.19 5.49 12.66
N SER A 97 0.80 4.70 11.66
CA SER A 97 0.29 3.34 11.88
C SER A 97 1.44 2.42 12.33
N HIS A 98 2.60 2.50 11.66
CA HIS A 98 3.83 1.79 12.04
C HIS A 98 4.31 2.11 13.46
N TYR A 99 4.13 3.35 13.92
CA TYR A 99 4.47 3.73 15.30
C TYR A 99 3.70 2.90 16.34
N ARG A 100 2.47 2.47 16.03
CA ARG A 100 1.67 1.63 16.94
C ARG A 100 2.34 0.27 17.15
N SER A 101 2.74 -0.39 16.07
CA SER A 101 3.42 -1.69 16.15
C SER A 101 4.84 -1.54 16.71
N ALA A 102 5.64 -0.62 16.16
CA ALA A 102 7.07 -0.54 16.45
C ALA A 102 7.43 0.17 17.77
N VAL A 103 6.58 1.06 18.28
CA VAL A 103 6.89 1.86 19.48
C VAL A 103 5.89 1.60 20.60
N ARG A 104 4.59 1.50 20.28
CA ARG A 104 3.55 1.21 21.29
C ARG A 104 3.43 -0.29 21.59
N ASN A 105 4.05 -1.16 20.80
CA ASN A 105 3.95 -2.61 20.90
C ASN A 105 2.49 -3.08 20.88
N GLU A 106 1.68 -2.44 20.03
CA GLU A 106 0.32 -2.87 19.76
C GLU A 106 0.37 -3.90 18.63
N ASP A 107 0.02 -5.15 18.95
CA ASP A 107 0.04 -6.25 17.98
C ASP A 107 -1.03 -6.07 16.89
N GLY A 108 -0.79 -6.65 15.71
CA GLY A 108 -1.76 -6.69 14.61
C GLY A 108 -1.88 -5.41 13.77
N HIS A 109 -1.23 -4.31 14.15
CA HIS A 109 -1.26 -3.06 13.38
C HIS A 109 -0.21 -3.00 12.28
N LEU A 110 -0.42 -2.08 11.33
CA LEU A 110 0.42 -1.97 10.14
C LEU A 110 1.88 -1.73 10.52
N GLN A 111 2.77 -2.52 9.92
CA GLN A 111 4.20 -2.48 10.16
C GLN A 111 4.96 -2.40 8.84
N LEU A 112 5.93 -1.48 8.79
CA LEU A 112 6.91 -1.39 7.72
C LEU A 112 8.05 -2.39 7.94
N THR A 113 8.44 -3.09 6.88
CA THR A 113 9.53 -4.07 6.88
C THR A 113 10.50 -3.82 5.72
N GLY A 114 11.73 -4.31 5.82
CA GLY A 114 12.72 -4.23 4.74
C GLY A 114 13.64 -3.00 4.79
N ASP A 115 13.98 -2.45 3.62
CA ASP A 115 14.96 -1.38 3.50
C ASP A 115 14.38 -0.01 3.88
N ASN A 116 14.63 0.40 5.13
CA ASN A 116 14.25 1.71 5.67
C ASN A 116 14.74 2.88 4.80
N LYS A 117 15.94 2.81 4.21
CA LYS A 117 16.45 3.90 3.39
C LYS A 117 15.58 4.08 2.15
N ARG A 118 15.20 2.99 1.48
CA ARG A 118 14.31 3.02 0.31
C ARG A 118 12.94 3.57 0.67
N ILE A 119 12.35 3.13 1.79
CA ILE A 119 11.07 3.66 2.29
C ILE A 119 11.16 5.19 2.43
N PHE A 120 12.16 5.71 3.13
CA PHE A 120 12.24 7.16 3.38
C PHE A 120 12.65 7.97 2.14
N GLN A 121 13.40 7.40 1.20
CA GLN A 121 13.72 8.05 -0.08
C GLN A 121 12.47 8.22 -0.95
N HIS A 122 11.51 7.29 -0.86
CA HIS A 122 10.30 7.28 -1.68
C HIS A 122 9.01 7.55 -0.89
N LEU A 123 9.12 8.02 0.37
CA LEU A 123 8.01 8.04 1.33
C LEU A 123 6.75 8.74 0.80
N ARG A 124 6.90 9.85 0.06
CA ARG A 124 5.76 10.58 -0.46
C ARG A 124 4.97 9.77 -1.50
N ALA A 125 5.66 9.23 -2.51
CA ALA A 125 5.03 8.42 -3.56
C ALA A 125 4.46 7.13 -2.96
N PHE A 126 5.22 6.48 -2.09
CA PHE A 126 4.77 5.28 -1.39
C PHE A 126 3.54 5.54 -0.51
N GLN A 127 3.54 6.58 0.32
CA GLN A 127 2.36 6.99 1.09
C GLN A 127 1.17 7.25 0.18
N ARG A 128 1.36 7.95 -0.96
CA ARG A 128 0.29 8.17 -1.94
C ARG A 128 -0.27 6.86 -2.48
N THR A 129 0.57 5.89 -2.83
CA THR A 129 0.08 4.57 -3.28
C THR A 129 -0.78 3.87 -2.23
N LEU A 130 -0.46 4.01 -0.93
CA LEU A 130 -1.28 3.46 0.15
C LEU A 130 -2.58 4.25 0.36
N ASP A 131 -2.55 5.58 0.25
CA ASP A 131 -3.75 6.42 0.31
C ASP A 131 -4.72 6.12 -0.84
N LEU A 132 -4.21 5.75 -2.02
CA LEU A 132 -5.04 5.35 -3.14
C LEU A 132 -5.78 4.02 -2.90
N MET A 133 -5.38 3.22 -1.91
CA MET A 133 -6.20 2.08 -1.46
C MET A 133 -7.52 2.54 -0.83
N ARG A 134 -7.48 3.64 -0.07
CA ARG A 134 -8.69 4.28 0.49
C ARG A 134 -9.59 4.80 -0.64
N VAL A 135 -8.99 5.39 -1.67
CA VAL A 135 -9.72 5.86 -2.86
C VAL A 135 -10.38 4.69 -3.59
N ALA A 136 -9.62 3.63 -3.89
CA ALA A 136 -10.12 2.44 -4.58
C ALA A 136 -11.21 1.70 -3.77
N HIS A 137 -11.10 1.67 -2.44
CA HIS A 137 -12.05 0.96 -1.59
C HIS A 137 -13.37 1.73 -1.35
N ASN A 138 -13.33 3.06 -1.34
CA ASN A 138 -14.50 3.90 -1.03
C ASN A 138 -15.08 4.60 -2.29
N ASP A 139 -15.05 3.94 -3.45
CA ASP A 139 -15.60 4.45 -4.72
C ASP A 139 -15.06 5.84 -5.13
N GLY A 140 -13.76 6.09 -4.89
CA GLY A 140 -13.10 7.30 -5.36
C GLY A 140 -13.59 8.55 -4.65
N GLY A 141 -13.45 8.59 -3.32
CA GLY A 141 -13.77 9.73 -2.44
C GLY A 141 -13.68 11.06 -3.19
N SER A 142 -14.87 11.67 -3.36
CA SER A 142 -15.15 12.79 -4.25
C SER A 142 -14.32 14.04 -3.95
#